data_AF-A0A914E8R7-F1
#
_entry.id   AF-A0A914E8R7-F1
#
_cell.length_a   1.000
_cell.length_b   1.000
_cell.length_c   1.000
_cell.angle_alpha   90.00
_cell.angle_beta   90.00
_cell.angle_gamma   90.00
#
_symmetry.space_group_name_H-M   'P 1'
#
loop_
_entity.id
_entity.type
_entity.pdbx_description
1 polymer ?
#
loop_
_entity_poly.entity_id
_entity_poly.type
_entity_poly.pdbx_seq_one_letter_code
_entity_poly.pdbx_strand_id
1 'polypeptide(L)'
;MHHLIVDSVSWRIICRDLERLYKGFALNKWQSATYLQWVNAVERYYSNNCAETERQYWQEVAYRTKEFNRKIADLFSNLEAVKPTTVAFSLPTEHTEHLLRNCPQVYEVKRIDTLLLTALSRALNIITNLQVNYVTLEGHGREDNFDQIEVSDTVGWFTTMFPIELISTNDLEQDARNVKKAVEAELPNNGLGYGPLIGYHKNVPRICFNYLGQFNKNTTQKLDAWALVEVGEEYEGDADEDTANTSPSSDADIISVLAFSANGRMHFKISSRLGTQKRDQFVDCFKTSLEEIIQHANSKNLPVEYINGSIELPANSMHQSFIYNHMKANDDIYIMQYLCQYSRKLNPLYMKTAWLTAQKKFPSLRLRFLVNDNEILQIITHDQSLDWHFLDISDELDQPKAEEVLQATDRAKKYILEEGRLFRIYLVKRREDLFDLLFSCHHIIMDGWSTTILFDHVHEIYLKLENNESISILPDNAYLKTQYYLNQSCPEDLRFWDEQFVQIDKR
;
A
#
# COMPACT_ATOMS: atom_id res chain seq x y z
N MET A 1 15.44 21.69 15.94
CA MET A 1 16.67 20.86 15.93
C MET A 1 17.39 21.11 14.61
N HIS A 2 18.71 21.03 14.58
CA HIS A 2 19.47 21.22 13.34
C HIS A 2 19.37 19.98 12.45
N HIS A 3 19.30 20.12 11.11
CA HIS A 3 19.13 18.99 10.19
C HIS A 3 20.29 17.98 10.24
N LEU A 4 21.48 18.41 10.65
CA LEU A 4 22.65 17.54 10.86
C LEU A 4 22.44 16.37 11.85
N ILE A 5 21.41 16.45 12.70
CA ILE A 5 21.16 15.44 13.74
C ILE A 5 19.79 14.75 13.58
N VAL A 6 19.03 15.08 12.53
CA VAL A 6 17.65 14.59 12.38
C VAL A 6 17.26 14.49 10.90
N ASP A 7 16.46 13.49 10.57
CA ASP A 7 15.73 13.35 9.31
C ASP A 7 14.22 13.16 9.54
N SER A 8 13.44 13.03 8.47
CA SER A 8 11.98 12.84 8.56
C SER A 8 11.57 11.57 9.32
N VAL A 9 12.36 10.50 9.24
CA VAL A 9 12.12 9.25 9.99
C VAL A 9 12.41 9.46 11.48
N SER A 10 13.49 10.17 11.81
CA SER A 10 13.88 10.52 13.18
C SER A 10 12.81 11.34 13.88
N TRP A 11 12.17 12.27 13.16
CA TRP A 11 11.03 13.00 13.70
C TRP A 11 9.87 12.08 14.10
N ARG A 12 9.59 11.01 13.34
CA ARG A 12 8.55 10.03 13.70
C ARG A 12 8.92 9.26 14.97
N ILE A 13 10.18 8.86 15.10
CA ILE A 13 10.72 8.19 16.31
C ILE A 13 10.56 9.10 17.53
N ILE A 14 11.03 10.35 17.41
CA ILE A 14 10.98 11.34 18.50
C ILE A 14 9.54 11.62 18.92
N CYS A 15 8.63 11.86 17.98
CA CYS A 15 7.22 12.13 18.31
C CYS A 15 6.55 10.93 18.99
N ARG A 16 6.76 9.71 18.45
CA ARG A 16 6.24 8.47 19.06
C ARG A 16 6.74 8.31 20.49
N ASP A 17 8.02 8.53 20.74
CA ASP A 17 8.63 8.30 22.05
C ASP A 17 8.25 9.39 23.06
N LEU A 18 8.18 10.65 22.63
CA LEU A 18 7.67 11.76 23.44
C LEU A 18 6.21 11.53 23.83
N GLU A 19 5.37 11.10 22.90
CA GLU A 19 3.97 10.78 23.16
C GLU A 19 3.83 9.66 24.21
N ARG A 20 4.63 8.59 24.09
CA ARG A 20 4.63 7.48 25.05
C ARG A 20 5.01 7.94 26.45
N LEU A 21 6.09 8.72 26.56
CA LEU A 21 6.55 9.28 27.84
C LEU A 21 5.50 10.22 28.44
N TYR A 22 4.90 11.08 27.62
CA TYR A 22 3.85 12.01 28.04
C TYR A 22 2.62 11.27 28.59
N LYS A 23 2.25 10.14 27.97
CA LYS A 23 1.16 9.25 28.42
C LYS A 23 1.54 8.34 29.61
N GLY A 24 2.75 8.48 30.16
CA GLY A 24 3.21 7.73 31.33
C GLY A 24 3.70 6.30 31.03
N PHE A 25 3.91 5.95 29.76
CA PHE A 25 4.47 4.66 29.37
C PHE A 25 6.00 4.66 29.38
N ALA A 26 6.60 3.52 29.73
CA ALA A 26 8.03 3.32 29.56
C ALA A 26 8.41 3.21 28.08
N LEU A 27 9.63 3.65 27.73
CA LEU A 27 10.23 3.39 26.43
C LEU A 27 10.59 1.91 26.30
N ASN A 28 10.55 1.41 25.07
CA ASN A 28 11.02 0.05 24.78
C ASN A 28 12.53 -0.03 25.01
N LYS A 29 13.06 -1.25 25.25
CA LYS A 29 14.51 -1.46 25.23
C LYS A 29 15.03 -1.18 23.82
N TRP A 30 16.08 -0.38 23.73
CA TRP A 30 16.80 -0.09 22.49
C TRP A 30 17.32 -1.40 21.88
N GLN A 31 16.81 -1.75 20.69
CA GLN A 31 17.30 -2.89 19.89
C GLN A 31 18.05 -2.44 18.65
N SER A 32 17.86 -1.18 18.25
CA SER A 32 18.54 -0.51 17.15
C SER A 32 20.00 -0.21 17.47
N ALA A 33 20.83 -0.22 16.43
CA ALA A 33 22.21 0.22 16.51
C ALA A 33 22.31 1.73 16.70
N THR A 34 23.41 2.15 17.30
CA THR A 34 23.76 3.57 17.46
C THR A 34 24.12 4.20 16.12
N TYR A 35 23.95 5.53 16.01
CA TYR A 35 24.40 6.29 14.83
C TYR A 35 25.90 6.10 14.55
N LEU A 36 26.73 5.95 15.58
CA LEU A 36 28.16 5.66 15.41
C LEU A 36 28.41 4.29 14.77
N GLN A 37 27.66 3.26 15.18
CA GLN A 37 27.77 1.94 14.56
C GLN A 37 27.36 1.98 13.07
N TRP A 38 26.34 2.76 12.73
CA TRP A 38 25.95 3.03 11.35
C TRP A 38 27.08 3.70 10.55
N VAL A 39 27.65 4.79 11.06
CA VAL A 39 28.76 5.50 10.40
C VAL A 39 29.93 4.55 10.15
N ASN A 40 30.30 3.73 11.12
CA ASN A 40 31.37 2.74 10.96
C ASN A 40 31.04 1.67 9.91
N ALA A 41 29.77 1.25 9.79
CA ALA A 41 29.36 0.32 8.74
C ALA A 41 29.46 0.94 7.34
N VAL A 42 29.03 2.19 7.18
CA VAL A 42 29.17 2.92 5.91
C VAL A 42 30.66 3.11 5.55
N GLU A 43 31.52 3.41 6.53
CA GLU A 43 32.96 3.54 6.32
C GLU A 43 33.60 2.21 5.89
N ARG A 44 33.25 1.10 6.55
CA ARG A 44 33.70 -0.24 6.16
C ARG A 44 33.24 -0.62 4.76
N TYR A 45 31.99 -0.31 4.43
CA TYR A 45 31.41 -0.60 3.12
C TYR A 45 32.22 0.03 1.98
N TYR A 46 32.59 1.30 2.15
CA TYR A 46 33.39 2.03 1.16
C TYR A 46 34.87 1.60 1.13
N SER A 47 35.43 1.24 2.29
CA SER A 47 36.87 0.91 2.42
C SER A 47 37.22 -0.49 1.90
N ASN A 48 36.25 -1.39 1.81
CA ASN A 48 36.44 -2.73 1.30
C ASN A 48 36.26 -2.79 -0.23
N ASN A 49 37.07 -3.62 -0.92
CA ASN A 49 36.95 -3.90 -2.37
C ASN A 49 35.61 -4.54 -2.80
N CYS A 50 34.68 -4.77 -1.87
CA CYS A 50 33.40 -5.41 -2.10
C CYS A 50 32.43 -4.55 -2.94
N ALA A 51 32.67 -3.25 -3.06
CA ALA A 51 31.78 -2.31 -3.77
C ALA A 51 32.30 -1.89 -5.16
N GLU A 52 33.28 -2.58 -5.75
CA GLU A 52 33.89 -2.13 -7.01
C GLU A 52 32.90 -2.12 -8.21
N THR A 53 32.00 -3.10 -8.28
CA THR A 53 30.95 -3.13 -9.31
C THR A 53 29.96 -1.97 -9.16
N GLU A 54 29.53 -1.68 -7.92
CA GLU A 54 28.67 -0.53 -7.63
C GLU A 54 29.40 0.80 -7.90
N ARG A 55 30.70 0.88 -7.59
CA ARG A 55 31.53 2.06 -7.87
C ARG A 55 31.58 2.33 -9.38
N GLN A 56 31.77 1.31 -10.21
CA GLN A 56 31.75 1.44 -11.67
C GLN A 56 30.39 1.93 -12.17
N TYR A 57 29.29 1.32 -11.69
CA TYR A 57 27.93 1.77 -11.98
C TYR A 57 27.75 3.26 -11.68
N TRP A 58 28.10 3.70 -10.47
CA TRP A 58 27.91 5.11 -10.09
C TRP A 58 28.86 6.08 -10.82
N GLN A 59 30.06 5.64 -11.22
CA GLN A 59 30.95 6.45 -12.06
C GLN A 59 30.34 6.71 -13.43
N GLU A 60 29.72 5.70 -14.05
CA GLU A 60 29.01 5.86 -15.32
C GLU A 60 27.82 6.82 -15.17
N VAL A 61 27.00 6.63 -14.13
CA VAL A 61 25.85 7.50 -13.86
C VAL A 61 26.30 8.95 -13.61
N ALA A 62 27.37 9.15 -12.84
CA ALA A 62 27.93 10.48 -12.58
C ALA A 62 28.47 11.14 -13.86
N TYR A 63 29.09 10.36 -14.75
CA TYR A 63 29.55 10.86 -16.05
C TYR A 63 28.38 11.38 -16.90
N ARG A 64 27.32 10.58 -17.06
CA ARG A 64 26.13 10.95 -17.84
C ARG A 64 25.39 12.12 -17.22
N THR A 65 25.29 12.15 -15.88
CA THR A 65 24.70 13.26 -15.12
C THR A 65 25.43 14.57 -15.37
N LYS A 66 26.77 14.56 -15.47
CA LYS A 66 27.56 15.76 -15.78
C LYS A 66 27.27 16.31 -17.18
N GLU A 67 27.00 15.45 -18.16
CA GLU A 67 26.58 15.88 -19.50
C GLU A 67 25.16 16.43 -19.49
N PHE A 68 24.25 15.77 -18.77
CA PHE A 68 22.89 16.25 -18.57
C PHE A 68 22.84 17.64 -17.91
N ASN A 69 23.59 17.85 -16.82
CA ASN A 69 23.64 19.13 -16.12
C ASN A 69 24.13 20.28 -17.02
N ARG A 70 25.05 20.01 -17.95
CA ARG A 70 25.47 21.00 -18.96
C ARG A 70 24.31 21.37 -19.89
N LYS A 71 23.60 20.39 -20.44
CA LYS A 71 22.42 20.63 -21.29
C LYS A 71 21.32 21.42 -20.57
N ILE A 72 21.05 21.06 -19.31
CA ILE A 72 20.07 21.75 -18.47
C ILE A 72 20.48 23.20 -18.18
N ALA A 73 21.76 23.45 -17.90
CA ALA A 73 22.27 24.81 -17.70
C ALA A 73 22.14 25.67 -18.96
N ASP A 74 22.37 25.09 -20.14
CA ASP A 74 22.19 25.78 -21.44
C ASP A 74 20.70 26.08 -21.72
N LEU A 75 19.80 25.12 -21.42
CA LEU A 75 18.36 25.27 -21.59
C LEU A 75 17.74 26.32 -20.64
N PHE A 76 18.29 26.44 -19.44
CA PHE A 76 17.80 27.31 -18.38
C PHE A 76 18.91 28.22 -17.84
N SER A 77 19.32 29.17 -18.67
CA SER A 77 20.36 30.14 -18.31
C SER A 77 19.87 31.17 -17.28
N ASN A 78 20.80 31.65 -16.43
CA ASN A 78 20.60 32.73 -15.45
C ASN A 78 19.55 32.50 -14.35
N LEU A 79 19.20 31.24 -14.05
CA LEU A 79 18.22 30.93 -13.00
C LEU A 79 18.72 31.18 -11.57
N GLU A 80 20.03 31.26 -11.33
CA GLU A 80 20.59 31.42 -9.98
C GLU A 80 20.25 32.77 -9.35
N ALA A 81 19.94 33.78 -10.17
CA ALA A 81 19.47 35.09 -9.71
C ALA A 81 17.94 35.14 -9.53
N VAL A 82 17.21 34.10 -9.96
CA VAL A 82 15.75 34.04 -9.90
C VAL A 82 15.33 33.44 -8.57
N LYS A 83 14.49 34.16 -7.82
CA LYS A 83 13.89 33.62 -6.59
C LYS A 83 12.98 32.42 -6.95
N PRO A 84 13.10 31.29 -6.24
CA PRO A 84 12.22 30.15 -6.47
C PRO A 84 10.78 30.53 -6.10
N THR A 85 9.82 30.07 -6.90
CA THR A 85 8.39 30.16 -6.59
C THR A 85 7.84 28.78 -6.27
N THR A 86 6.89 28.71 -5.34
CA THR A 86 6.33 27.43 -4.89
C THR A 86 4.87 27.30 -5.31
N VAL A 87 4.50 26.11 -5.80
CA VAL A 87 3.12 25.71 -6.05
C VAL A 87 2.83 24.45 -5.25
N ALA A 88 1.74 24.47 -4.48
CA ALA A 88 1.28 23.30 -3.74
C ALA A 88 -0.08 22.84 -4.27
N PHE A 89 -0.31 21.52 -4.27
CA PHE A 89 -1.62 20.94 -4.57
C PHE A 89 -1.76 19.56 -3.91
N SER A 90 -2.99 19.05 -3.83
CA SER A 90 -3.26 17.71 -3.32
C SER A 90 -4.24 16.95 -4.21
N LEU A 91 -4.03 15.64 -4.32
CA LEU A 91 -4.98 14.75 -4.96
C LEU A 91 -6.20 14.52 -4.05
N PRO A 92 -7.41 14.38 -4.61
CA PRO A 92 -8.58 13.90 -3.87
C PRO A 92 -8.30 12.58 -3.15
N THR A 93 -9.06 12.31 -2.07
CA THR A 93 -8.91 11.07 -1.27
C THR A 93 -9.09 9.81 -2.12
N GLU A 94 -10.09 9.80 -3.01
CA GLU A 94 -10.32 8.70 -3.94
C GLU A 94 -9.11 8.44 -4.85
N HIS A 95 -8.62 9.48 -5.53
CA HIS A 95 -7.44 9.39 -6.39
C HIS A 95 -6.19 8.95 -5.62
N THR A 96 -6.02 9.45 -4.40
CA THR A 96 -4.92 9.06 -3.50
C THR A 96 -4.98 7.57 -3.15
N GLU A 97 -6.16 7.07 -2.79
CA GLU A 97 -6.35 5.65 -2.48
C GLU A 97 -6.09 4.76 -3.71
N HIS A 98 -6.56 5.16 -4.90
CA HIS A 98 -6.24 4.45 -6.14
C HIS A 98 -4.73 4.44 -6.42
N LEU A 99 -4.07 5.58 -6.30
CA LEU A 99 -2.63 5.71 -6.51
C LEU A 99 -1.82 4.87 -5.51
N LEU A 100 -2.24 4.80 -4.25
CA LEU A 100 -1.54 4.08 -3.19
C LEU A 100 -1.82 2.57 -3.16
N ARG A 101 -2.98 2.11 -3.64
CA ARG A 101 -3.40 0.69 -3.51
C ARG A 101 -3.64 -0.02 -4.83
N ASN A 102 -4.27 0.64 -5.80
CA ASN A 102 -4.67 0.01 -7.06
C ASN A 102 -3.55 0.06 -8.11
N CYS A 103 -3.02 1.26 -8.37
CA CYS A 103 -2.00 1.46 -9.39
C CYS A 103 -0.74 0.59 -9.19
N PRO A 104 -0.21 0.41 -7.95
CA PRO A 104 0.97 -0.43 -7.75
C PRO A 104 0.79 -1.87 -8.23
N GLN A 105 -0.44 -2.41 -8.13
CA GLN A 105 -0.76 -3.75 -8.61
C GLN A 105 -0.79 -3.82 -10.14
N VAL A 106 -1.42 -2.84 -10.80
CA VAL A 106 -1.56 -2.82 -12.27
C VAL A 106 -0.21 -2.66 -12.97
N TYR A 107 0.64 -1.79 -12.44
CA TYR A 107 2.00 -1.57 -12.98
C TYR A 107 3.04 -2.53 -12.38
N GLU A 108 2.61 -3.42 -11.48
CA GLU A 108 3.44 -4.40 -10.78
C GLU A 108 4.66 -3.78 -10.07
N VAL A 109 4.50 -2.58 -9.52
CA VAL A 109 5.58 -1.84 -8.85
C VAL A 109 5.55 -2.10 -7.35
N LYS A 110 6.73 -2.21 -6.73
CA LYS A 110 6.86 -2.37 -5.27
C LYS A 110 6.89 -1.03 -4.56
N ARG A 111 7.39 0.00 -5.24
CA ARG A 111 7.65 1.33 -4.72
C ARG A 111 6.63 2.32 -5.27
N ILE A 112 6.02 3.11 -4.38
CA ILE A 112 5.01 4.11 -4.76
C ILE A 112 5.63 5.29 -5.52
N ASP A 113 6.84 5.68 -5.14
CA ASP A 113 7.65 6.68 -5.81
C ASP A 113 7.95 6.31 -7.26
N THR A 114 7.88 5.02 -7.66
CA THR A 114 7.96 4.61 -9.07
C THR A 114 6.89 5.30 -9.93
N LEU A 115 5.64 5.36 -9.48
CA LEU A 115 4.55 6.00 -10.23
C LEU A 115 4.64 7.53 -10.21
N LEU A 116 5.08 8.09 -9.09
CA LEU A 116 5.32 9.53 -8.97
C LEU A 116 6.46 9.98 -9.90
N LEU A 117 7.54 9.20 -9.95
CA LEU A 117 8.67 9.42 -10.87
C LEU A 117 8.27 9.20 -12.34
N THR A 118 7.29 8.33 -12.62
CA THR A 118 6.72 8.18 -13.96
C THR A 118 6.02 9.47 -14.42
N ALA A 119 5.17 10.06 -13.57
CA ALA A 119 4.57 11.36 -13.86
C ALA A 119 5.62 12.47 -13.98
N LEU A 120 6.66 12.45 -13.15
CA LEU A 120 7.76 13.42 -13.20
C LEU A 120 8.53 13.32 -14.52
N SER A 121 8.86 12.10 -14.96
CA SER A 121 9.57 11.83 -16.22
C SER A 121 8.86 12.49 -17.42
N ARG A 122 7.54 12.34 -17.49
CA ARG A 122 6.69 12.92 -18.54
C ARG A 122 6.63 14.44 -18.45
N ALA A 123 6.45 14.98 -17.26
CA ALA A 123 6.44 16.43 -17.04
C ALA A 123 7.78 17.09 -17.39
N LEU A 124 8.90 16.44 -17.06
CA LEU A 124 10.24 16.90 -17.43
C LEU A 124 10.44 16.90 -18.95
N ASN A 125 10.00 15.85 -19.65
CA ASN A 125 10.09 15.78 -21.10
C ASN A 125 9.44 17.00 -21.78
N ILE A 126 8.28 17.46 -21.30
CA ILE A 126 7.60 18.64 -21.85
C ILE A 126 8.43 19.92 -21.73
N ILE A 127 9.13 20.13 -20.61
CA ILE A 127 9.88 21.38 -20.38
C ILE A 127 11.32 21.34 -20.87
N THR A 128 11.94 20.16 -20.91
CA THR A 128 13.32 19.98 -21.37
C THR A 128 13.40 19.60 -22.85
N ASN A 129 12.32 19.05 -23.41
CA ASN A 129 12.28 18.40 -24.72
C ASN A 129 13.33 17.27 -24.86
N LEU A 130 13.70 16.63 -23.74
CA LEU A 130 14.62 15.51 -23.69
C LEU A 130 13.89 14.23 -23.31
N GLN A 131 14.10 13.15 -24.06
CA GLN A 131 13.59 11.82 -23.71
C GLN A 131 14.22 11.26 -22.44
N VAL A 132 15.47 11.62 -22.16
CA VAL A 132 16.23 11.17 -20.99
C VAL A 132 16.51 12.36 -20.09
N ASN A 133 16.01 12.30 -18.86
CA ASN A 133 16.26 13.29 -17.81
C ASN A 133 16.89 12.61 -16.60
N TYR A 134 17.78 13.32 -15.89
CA TYR A 134 18.31 12.84 -14.61
C TYR A 134 17.71 13.65 -13.46
N VAL A 135 17.36 12.96 -12.37
CA VAL A 135 16.77 13.55 -11.17
C VAL A 135 17.55 13.09 -9.95
N THR A 136 17.78 13.98 -9.00
CA THR A 136 18.28 13.64 -7.66
C THR A 136 17.12 13.06 -6.86
N LEU A 137 17.17 11.77 -6.56
CA LEU A 137 16.23 11.10 -5.67
C LEU A 137 16.78 11.12 -4.25
N GLU A 138 15.93 11.49 -3.28
CA GLU A 138 16.25 11.37 -1.86
C GLU A 138 15.66 10.08 -1.28
N GLY A 139 16.52 9.27 -0.67
CA GLY A 139 16.14 8.06 0.07
C GLY A 139 16.23 8.27 1.58
N HIS A 140 15.54 7.42 2.36
CA HIS A 140 15.65 7.46 3.83
C HIS A 140 17.01 6.96 4.34
N GLY A 141 17.75 6.18 3.53
CA GLY A 141 19.09 5.67 3.85
C GLY A 141 19.14 4.70 5.03
N ARG A 142 18.07 3.94 5.23
CA ARG A 142 17.90 2.94 6.29
C ARG A 142 17.55 1.61 5.64
N GLU A 143 18.52 1.07 4.94
CA GLU A 143 18.35 -0.15 4.15
C GLU A 143 18.34 -1.38 5.05
N ASP A 144 17.41 -2.30 4.80
CA ASP A 144 17.23 -3.51 5.61
C ASP A 144 18.54 -4.31 5.66
N ASN A 145 19.01 -4.61 6.88
CA ASN A 145 20.19 -5.42 7.14
C ASN A 145 21.48 -4.98 6.44
N PHE A 146 21.64 -3.69 6.12
CA PHE A 146 22.91 -3.17 5.60
C PHE A 146 24.05 -3.42 6.60
N ASP A 147 25.09 -4.15 6.17
CA ASP A 147 26.20 -4.61 7.02
C ASP A 147 25.74 -5.32 8.32
N GLN A 148 24.58 -5.99 8.29
CA GLN A 148 23.95 -6.67 9.44
C GLN A 148 23.57 -5.72 10.59
N ILE A 149 23.33 -4.45 10.29
CA ILE A 149 22.96 -3.43 11.27
C ILE A 149 21.49 -3.03 11.10
N GLU A 150 20.77 -2.93 12.22
CA GLU A 150 19.38 -2.49 12.29
C GLU A 150 19.31 -1.05 12.80
N VAL A 151 18.81 -0.12 11.97
CA VAL A 151 18.73 1.33 12.27
C VAL A 151 17.33 1.90 12.13
N SER A 152 16.28 1.08 11.99
CA SER A 152 14.89 1.57 11.85
C SER A 152 14.45 2.48 13.00
N ASP A 153 15.00 2.29 14.20
CA ASP A 153 14.64 3.03 15.40
C ASP A 153 15.81 3.85 15.99
N THR A 154 16.65 4.43 15.10
CA THR A 154 17.81 5.26 15.47
C THR A 154 17.62 6.72 15.04
N VAL A 155 17.75 7.68 15.95
CA VAL A 155 17.73 9.11 15.60
C VAL A 155 19.05 9.53 14.97
N GLY A 156 19.00 10.25 13.86
CA GLY A 156 20.16 10.79 13.15
C GLY A 156 19.79 11.28 11.75
N TRP A 157 20.79 11.72 10.98
CA TRP A 157 20.57 12.11 9.58
C TRP A 157 21.05 11.01 8.64
N PHE A 158 20.12 10.17 8.16
CA PHE A 158 20.43 9.02 7.31
C PHE A 158 20.19 9.27 5.82
N THR A 159 19.59 10.40 5.45
CA THR A 159 19.16 10.70 4.08
C THR A 159 20.26 10.44 3.05
N THR A 160 19.94 9.66 2.04
CA THR A 160 20.79 9.43 0.87
C THR A 160 20.28 10.28 -0.30
N MET A 161 21.20 10.78 -1.12
CA MET A 161 20.87 11.50 -2.36
C MET A 161 21.60 10.85 -3.53
N PHE A 162 20.90 10.52 -4.62
CA PHE A 162 21.55 9.90 -5.77
C PHE A 162 20.84 10.23 -7.08
N PRO A 163 21.58 10.32 -8.20
CA PRO A 163 20.99 10.49 -9.53
C PRO A 163 20.23 9.24 -9.97
N ILE A 164 19.06 9.44 -10.56
CA ILE A 164 18.30 8.42 -11.27
C ILE A 164 18.04 8.88 -12.71
N GLU A 165 18.16 7.95 -13.66
CA GLU A 165 17.81 8.16 -15.06
C GLU A 165 16.31 7.91 -15.27
N LEU A 166 15.61 8.91 -15.79
CA LEU A 166 14.19 8.83 -16.15
C LEU A 166 14.05 8.91 -17.67
N ILE A 167 13.56 7.83 -18.27
CA ILE A 167 13.34 7.72 -19.71
C ILE A 167 11.84 7.85 -19.97
N SER A 168 11.44 8.92 -20.64
CA SER A 168 10.07 9.12 -21.13
C SER A 168 9.98 8.81 -22.61
N THR A 169 8.96 8.03 -22.91
CA THR A 169 8.42 7.62 -24.19
C THR A 169 7.00 8.18 -24.25
N ASN A 170 6.42 8.36 -25.44
CA ASN A 170 5.02 8.81 -25.52
C ASN A 170 4.02 7.70 -25.11
N ASP A 171 4.48 6.60 -24.49
CA ASP A 171 3.70 5.45 -24.05
C ASP A 171 3.77 5.30 -22.53
N LEU A 172 2.60 5.40 -21.88
CA LEU A 172 2.50 5.45 -20.42
C LEU A 172 2.97 4.16 -19.73
N GLU A 173 2.64 2.99 -20.29
CA GLU A 173 3.06 1.73 -19.68
C GLU A 173 4.57 1.53 -19.84
N GLN A 174 5.12 1.92 -20.99
CA GLN A 174 6.55 1.85 -21.23
C GLN A 174 7.31 2.82 -20.33
N ASP A 175 6.79 4.01 -20.09
CA ASP A 175 7.35 4.97 -19.12
C ASP A 175 7.42 4.36 -17.72
N ALA A 176 6.31 3.77 -17.25
CA ALA A 176 6.26 3.11 -15.95
C ALA A 176 7.24 1.93 -15.88
N ARG A 177 7.37 1.13 -16.95
CA ARG A 177 8.36 0.04 -17.04
C ARG A 177 9.80 0.55 -16.99
N ASN A 178 10.11 1.65 -17.69
CA ASN A 178 11.44 2.26 -17.69
C ASN A 178 11.81 2.77 -16.29
N VAL A 179 10.88 3.46 -15.62
CA VAL A 179 11.11 3.99 -14.27
C VAL A 179 11.24 2.85 -13.25
N LYS A 180 10.35 1.84 -13.31
CA LYS A 180 10.45 0.62 -12.48
C LYS A 180 11.81 -0.04 -12.65
N LYS A 181 12.28 -0.18 -13.89
CA LYS A 181 13.60 -0.74 -14.18
C LYS A 181 14.72 0.09 -13.51
N ALA A 182 14.67 1.41 -13.64
CA ALA A 182 15.67 2.32 -13.06
C ALA A 182 15.71 2.25 -11.52
N VAL A 183 14.56 2.26 -10.83
CA VAL A 183 14.50 2.37 -9.36
C VAL A 183 14.36 1.06 -8.60
N GLU A 184 13.89 -0.02 -9.24
CA GLU A 184 13.66 -1.31 -8.57
C GLU A 184 14.55 -2.44 -9.07
N ALA A 185 15.02 -2.42 -10.34
CA ALA A 185 15.77 -3.52 -10.93
C ALA A 185 17.28 -3.23 -11.05
N GLU A 186 17.65 -2.02 -11.47
CA GLU A 186 19.05 -1.66 -11.75
C GLU A 186 19.71 -0.81 -10.65
N LEU A 187 18.94 -0.33 -9.66
CA LEU A 187 19.46 0.50 -8.58
C LEU A 187 20.20 -0.34 -7.53
N PRO A 188 21.53 -0.23 -7.40
CA PRO A 188 22.27 -0.97 -6.39
C PRO A 188 21.97 -0.42 -4.99
N ASN A 189 21.66 -1.33 -4.05
CA ASN A 189 21.49 -1.03 -2.62
C ASN A 189 20.62 0.21 -2.35
N ASN A 190 19.56 0.40 -3.13
CA ASN A 190 18.63 1.53 -3.06
C ASN A 190 19.32 2.92 -3.04
N GLY A 191 20.47 3.04 -3.72
CA GLY A 191 21.16 4.33 -3.86
C GLY A 191 22.13 4.68 -2.73
N LEU A 192 22.24 3.84 -1.69
CA LEU A 192 23.05 4.12 -0.50
C LEU A 192 24.52 4.40 -0.85
N GLY A 193 25.10 3.67 -1.80
CA GLY A 193 26.52 3.76 -2.11
C GLY A 193 26.93 5.04 -2.86
N TYR A 194 26.03 5.79 -3.48
CA TYR A 194 26.42 6.96 -4.29
C TYR A 194 27.19 8.02 -3.47
N GLY A 195 26.68 8.36 -2.28
CA GLY A 195 27.31 9.35 -1.40
C GLY A 195 28.72 8.94 -0.95
N PRO A 196 28.89 7.77 -0.33
CA PRO A 196 30.20 7.28 0.10
C PRO A 196 31.18 6.99 -1.04
N LEU A 197 30.72 6.45 -2.18
CA LEU A 197 31.61 6.00 -3.27
C LEU A 197 32.02 7.14 -4.21
N ILE A 198 31.08 8.06 -4.52
CA ILE A 198 31.27 9.14 -5.48
C ILE A 198 31.38 10.50 -4.77
N GLY A 199 30.48 10.76 -3.82
CA GLY A 199 30.34 12.04 -3.12
C GLY A 199 29.30 12.96 -3.77
N TYR A 200 28.51 13.66 -2.94
CA TYR A 200 27.47 14.58 -3.42
C TYR A 200 28.00 15.84 -4.10
N HIS A 201 29.29 16.13 -3.95
CA HIS A 201 29.96 17.24 -4.62
C HIS A 201 30.22 16.99 -6.12
N LYS A 202 30.05 15.76 -6.63
CA LYS A 202 30.42 15.39 -8.01
C LYS A 202 29.28 15.46 -9.03
N ASN A 203 28.52 16.55 -9.03
CA ASN A 203 27.41 16.85 -9.95
C ASN A 203 26.21 15.90 -9.79
N VAL A 204 25.39 16.14 -8.76
CA VAL A 204 24.01 15.64 -8.74
C VAL A 204 23.13 16.48 -9.68
N PRO A 205 22.02 15.93 -10.21
CA PRO A 205 21.07 16.71 -10.98
C PRO A 205 20.51 17.90 -10.21
N ARG A 206 20.32 19.05 -10.87
CA ARG A 206 19.65 20.24 -10.28
C ARG A 206 18.12 20.11 -10.27
N ILE A 207 17.60 18.90 -10.40
CA ILE A 207 16.19 18.57 -10.35
C ILE A 207 16.06 17.53 -9.25
N CYS A 208 15.29 17.81 -8.21
CA CYS A 208 15.19 16.97 -7.02
C CYS A 208 13.77 16.41 -6.86
N PHE A 209 13.67 15.16 -6.43
CA PHE A 209 12.43 14.52 -6.01
C PHE A 209 12.61 13.85 -4.65
N ASN A 210 11.72 14.15 -3.72
CA ASN A 210 11.70 13.53 -2.39
C ASN A 210 10.26 13.09 -2.05
N TYR A 211 10.11 11.82 -1.68
CA TYR A 211 8.85 11.26 -1.19
C TYR A 211 8.99 10.86 0.29
N LEU A 212 8.31 11.59 1.18
CA LEU A 212 8.41 11.40 2.64
C LEU A 212 7.59 10.21 3.16
N GLY A 213 6.84 9.51 2.32
CA GLY A 213 5.96 8.44 2.73
C GLY A 213 4.60 8.92 3.24
N GLN A 214 3.93 8.03 3.97
CA GLN A 214 2.61 8.29 4.54
C GLN A 214 2.76 8.71 6.00
N PHE A 215 2.31 9.92 6.31
CA PHE A 215 2.07 10.39 7.66
C PHE A 215 0.66 9.94 8.11
N ASN A 216 0.48 9.65 9.40
CA ASN A 216 -0.80 9.27 10.01
C ASN A 216 -1.37 7.88 9.65
N LYS A 217 -0.53 6.92 9.21
CA LYS A 217 -0.99 5.55 8.86
C LYS A 217 -1.50 4.70 10.06
N ASN A 218 -1.28 5.16 11.29
CA ASN A 218 -1.68 4.44 12.53
C ASN A 218 -2.83 5.10 13.31
N THR A 219 -3.56 6.05 12.73
CA THR A 219 -4.68 6.74 13.41
C THR A 219 -6.05 6.13 13.12
N THR A 220 -6.13 4.80 12.97
CA THR A 220 -7.37 4.07 13.31
C THR A 220 -7.52 3.85 14.82
N GLN A 221 -6.54 4.26 15.63
CA GLN A 221 -6.67 4.37 17.07
C GLN A 221 -6.43 5.81 17.55
N LYS A 222 -7.53 6.45 17.97
CA LYS A 222 -7.65 7.66 18.81
C LYS A 222 -7.35 9.02 18.14
N LEU A 223 -8.31 9.93 18.31
CA LEU A 223 -8.22 11.39 18.16
C LEU A 223 -7.13 12.06 19.06
N ASP A 224 -6.39 11.28 19.87
CA ASP A 224 -5.37 11.74 20.83
C ASP A 224 -3.93 11.36 20.44
N ALA A 225 -3.67 11.01 19.17
CA ALA A 225 -2.33 10.68 18.70
C ALA A 225 -1.51 11.95 18.39
N TRP A 226 -0.26 12.02 18.84
CA TRP A 226 0.62 13.15 18.48
C TRP A 226 0.97 13.06 16.99
N ALA A 227 0.78 14.16 16.26
CA ALA A 227 1.15 14.27 14.85
C ALA A 227 2.24 15.34 14.65
N LEU A 228 3.12 15.11 13.70
CA LEU A 228 4.01 16.16 13.19
C LEU A 228 3.18 17.09 12.32
N VAL A 229 3.09 18.35 12.72
CA VAL A 229 2.46 19.42 11.94
C VAL A 229 3.58 20.35 11.47
N GLU A 230 3.65 20.59 10.17
CA GLU A 230 4.58 21.58 9.62
C GLU A 230 4.03 22.99 9.92
N VAL A 231 4.88 23.87 10.48
CA VAL A 231 4.48 25.24 10.82
C VAL A 231 4.31 26.02 9.51
N GLY A 232 3.06 26.26 9.12
CA GLY A 232 2.66 26.88 7.85
C GLY A 232 1.30 26.42 7.35
N GLU A 233 0.75 25.33 7.88
CA GLU A 233 -0.65 24.95 7.69
C GLU A 233 -1.56 25.71 8.66
N GLU A 234 -1.80 27.00 8.41
CA GLU A 234 -3.14 27.51 8.69
C GLU A 234 -4.07 26.95 7.61
N TYR A 235 -4.93 26.02 8.04
CA TYR A 235 -6.08 25.58 7.28
C TYR A 235 -6.90 26.81 6.85
N GLU A 236 -7.13 26.93 5.54
CA GLU A 236 -7.98 27.94 4.89
C GLU A 236 -7.55 29.40 5.09
N GLY A 237 -6.67 29.88 4.20
CA GLY A 237 -6.49 31.31 3.97
C GLY A 237 -5.31 31.58 3.04
N ASP A 238 -5.51 32.42 2.03
CA ASP A 238 -4.41 33.04 1.29
C ASP A 238 -3.44 33.69 2.30
N ALA A 239 -2.26 33.10 2.52
CA ALA A 239 -1.19 33.73 3.30
C ALA A 239 0.20 33.17 2.95
N ASP A 240 0.92 34.02 2.21
CA ASP A 240 2.37 34.26 2.15
C ASP A 240 3.43 33.14 2.21
N GLU A 241 4.30 33.26 1.20
CA GLU A 241 5.60 32.62 1.00
C GLU A 241 6.58 32.93 2.15
N ASP A 242 6.70 32.09 3.20
CA ASP A 242 7.98 31.92 3.93
C ASP A 242 7.91 30.89 5.07
N THR A 243 7.70 29.61 4.75
CA THR A 243 8.27 28.52 5.57
C THR A 243 8.46 27.27 4.72
N ALA A 244 9.69 27.05 4.27
CA ALA A 244 10.10 25.78 3.73
C ALA A 244 11.09 25.15 4.70
N ASN A 245 10.77 23.95 5.22
CA ASN A 245 11.80 22.94 5.41
C ASN A 245 12.38 22.65 4.02
N THR A 246 13.31 23.50 3.62
CA THR A 246 14.14 23.30 2.46
C THR A 246 14.96 22.04 2.71
N SER A 247 14.83 21.05 1.81
CA SER A 247 15.90 20.08 1.61
C SER A 247 17.24 20.84 1.52
N PRO A 248 18.37 20.27 2.00
CA PRO A 248 19.69 20.87 1.85
C PRO A 248 20.05 21.30 0.41
N SER A 249 19.26 20.92 -0.59
CA SER A 249 19.42 21.27 -2.01
C SER A 249 18.79 22.62 -2.46
N SER A 250 18.05 23.34 -1.60
CA SER A 250 17.08 24.35 -2.03
C SER A 250 17.60 25.60 -2.76
N ASP A 251 18.85 26.01 -2.56
CA ASP A 251 19.34 27.25 -3.17
C ASP A 251 19.88 27.07 -4.58
N ALA A 252 20.21 25.83 -4.98
CA ALA A 252 20.79 25.53 -6.29
C ALA A 252 19.83 24.81 -7.26
N ASP A 253 18.73 24.22 -6.77
CA ASP A 253 17.83 23.43 -7.61
C ASP A 253 16.99 24.28 -8.58
N ILE A 254 16.79 23.77 -9.80
CA ILE A 254 15.92 24.36 -10.82
C ILE A 254 14.46 23.97 -10.54
N ILE A 255 14.25 22.72 -10.13
CA ILE A 255 12.96 22.17 -9.72
C ILE A 255 13.21 21.25 -8.52
N SER A 256 12.42 21.41 -7.46
CA SER A 256 12.35 20.49 -6.33
C SER A 256 10.90 20.07 -6.13
N VAL A 257 10.65 18.76 -6.14
CA VAL A 257 9.33 18.16 -5.95
C VAL A 257 9.34 17.39 -4.64
N LEU A 258 8.53 17.83 -3.69
CA LEU A 258 8.28 17.15 -2.44
C LEU A 258 6.89 16.50 -2.49
N ALA A 259 6.80 15.22 -2.18
CA ALA A 259 5.55 14.46 -2.12
C ALA A 259 5.38 13.78 -0.76
N PHE A 260 4.18 13.78 -0.22
CA PHE A 260 3.84 13.06 1.00
C PHE A 260 2.35 12.75 1.07
N SER A 261 1.97 11.72 1.81
CA SER A 261 0.56 11.45 2.10
C SER A 261 0.22 11.83 3.53
N ALA A 262 -0.86 12.57 3.71
CA ALA A 262 -1.40 12.94 5.02
C ALA A 262 -2.92 13.12 4.91
N ASN A 263 -3.65 12.72 5.97
CA ASN A 263 -5.11 12.85 6.06
C ASN A 263 -5.87 12.24 4.85
N GLY A 264 -5.40 11.08 4.38
CA GLY A 264 -5.99 10.36 3.25
C GLY A 264 -5.77 11.04 1.89
N ARG A 265 -4.93 12.07 1.78
CA ARG A 265 -4.61 12.78 0.54
C ARG A 265 -3.12 12.72 0.23
N MET A 266 -2.77 12.68 -1.04
CA MET A 266 -1.39 12.85 -1.52
C MET A 266 -1.16 14.34 -1.81
N HIS A 267 -0.18 14.92 -1.13
CA HIS A 267 0.20 16.33 -1.22
C HIS A 267 1.51 16.47 -1.99
N PHE A 268 1.60 17.53 -2.78
CA PHE A 268 2.76 17.89 -3.57
C PHE A 268 3.11 19.35 -3.34
N LYS A 269 4.40 19.63 -3.10
CA LYS A 269 4.97 20.97 -3.07
C LYS A 269 6.09 21.04 -4.11
N ILE A 270 5.92 21.90 -5.09
CA ILE A 270 6.85 22.06 -6.21
C ILE A 270 7.46 23.45 -6.10
N SER A 271 8.76 23.50 -5.78
CA SER A 271 9.55 24.73 -5.80
C SER A 271 10.33 24.80 -7.10
N SER A 272 10.28 25.92 -7.81
CA SER A 272 10.96 26.07 -9.09
C SER A 272 11.47 27.47 -9.34
N ARG A 273 12.66 27.56 -9.96
CA ARG A 273 13.25 28.80 -10.48
C ARG A 273 12.85 29.09 -11.93
N LEU A 274 12.05 28.22 -12.56
CA LEU A 274 11.54 28.45 -13.91
C LEU A 274 10.58 29.65 -13.92
N GLY A 275 10.52 30.36 -15.05
CA GLY A 275 9.49 31.37 -15.26
C GLY A 275 8.08 30.78 -15.18
N THR A 276 7.13 31.58 -14.68
CA THR A 276 5.73 31.19 -14.37
C THR A 276 5.10 30.31 -15.44
N GLN A 277 5.23 30.68 -16.73
CA GLN A 277 4.66 29.91 -17.83
C GLN A 277 5.21 28.46 -17.92
N LYS A 278 6.53 28.27 -17.84
CA LYS A 278 7.14 26.92 -17.91
C LYS A 278 6.87 26.12 -16.64
N ARG A 279 6.86 26.79 -15.48
CA ARG A 279 6.49 26.17 -14.20
C ARG A 279 5.07 25.63 -14.24
N ASP A 280 4.12 26.44 -14.69
CA ASP A 280 2.70 26.06 -14.72
C ASP A 280 2.47 24.94 -15.73
N GLN A 281 3.12 24.99 -16.91
CA GLN A 281 3.14 23.88 -17.87
C GLN A 281 3.68 22.57 -17.27
N PHE A 282 4.77 22.64 -16.50
CA PHE A 282 5.31 21.48 -15.80
C PHE A 282 4.32 20.92 -14.76
N VAL A 283 3.75 21.79 -13.92
CA VAL A 283 2.80 21.41 -12.87
C VAL A 283 1.54 20.77 -13.47
N ASP A 284 0.99 21.36 -14.53
CA ASP A 284 -0.21 20.85 -15.20
C ASP A 284 0.07 19.51 -15.88
N CYS A 285 1.22 19.36 -16.55
CA CYS A 285 1.62 18.08 -17.12
C CYS A 285 1.85 17.01 -16.05
N PHE A 286 2.45 17.37 -14.92
CA PHE A 286 2.68 16.46 -13.80
C PHE A 286 1.34 15.98 -13.20
N LYS A 287 0.39 16.90 -12.96
CA LYS A 287 -0.98 16.58 -12.52
C LYS A 287 -1.69 15.66 -13.50
N THR A 288 -1.71 16.05 -14.78
CA THR A 288 -2.38 15.27 -15.84
C THR A 288 -1.78 13.88 -15.95
N SER A 289 -0.45 13.74 -15.85
CA SER A 289 0.21 12.44 -15.90
C SER A 289 -0.16 11.55 -14.70
N LEU A 290 -0.32 12.12 -13.50
CA LEU A 290 -0.81 11.36 -12.34
C LEU A 290 -2.26 10.88 -12.56
N GLU A 291 -3.11 11.73 -13.11
CA GLU A 291 -4.49 11.37 -13.45
C GLU A 291 -4.56 10.30 -14.54
N GLU A 292 -3.73 10.39 -15.58
CA GLU A 292 -3.59 9.38 -16.63
C GLU A 292 -3.18 8.02 -16.06
N ILE A 293 -2.19 7.97 -15.14
CA ILE A 293 -1.78 6.74 -14.45
C ILE A 293 -2.96 6.11 -13.70
N ILE A 294 -3.73 6.92 -12.98
CA ILE A 294 -4.89 6.46 -12.20
C ILE A 294 -6.00 5.95 -13.12
N GLN A 295 -6.34 6.72 -14.17
CA GLN A 295 -7.37 6.35 -15.14
C GLN A 295 -6.99 5.09 -15.91
N HIS A 296 -5.73 4.98 -16.36
CA HIS A 296 -5.22 3.80 -17.03
C HIS A 296 -5.30 2.57 -16.11
N ALA A 297 -4.85 2.68 -14.85
CA ALA A 297 -4.98 1.61 -13.88
C ALA A 297 -6.44 1.21 -13.63
N ASN A 298 -7.36 2.17 -13.63
CA ASN A 298 -8.79 1.89 -13.51
C ASN A 298 -9.38 1.24 -14.77
N SER A 299 -8.85 1.51 -15.96
CA SER A 299 -9.24 0.83 -17.20
C SER A 299 -8.70 -0.60 -17.34
N LYS A 300 -7.55 -0.88 -16.69
CA LYS A 300 -6.88 -2.19 -16.66
C LYS A 300 -7.30 -3.06 -15.48
N ASN A 301 -7.89 -2.47 -14.44
CA ASN A 301 -8.81 -3.26 -13.62
C ASN A 301 -9.80 -3.85 -14.60
N LEU A 302 -9.73 -5.18 -14.76
CA LEU A 302 -10.71 -5.91 -15.53
C LEU A 302 -12.07 -5.30 -15.18
N PRO A 303 -12.79 -4.72 -16.15
CA PRO A 303 -14.18 -4.42 -15.88
C PRO A 303 -14.72 -5.76 -15.45
N VAL A 304 -15.10 -5.83 -14.19
CA VAL A 304 -15.88 -6.93 -13.68
C VAL A 304 -17.20 -6.74 -14.40
N GLU A 305 -17.26 -7.16 -15.66
CA GLU A 305 -18.48 -7.15 -16.44
C GLU A 305 -19.33 -8.24 -15.80
N TYR A 306 -20.20 -7.78 -14.90
CA TYR A 306 -21.27 -8.58 -14.36
C TYR A 306 -22.18 -8.97 -15.53
N ILE A 307 -21.92 -10.12 -16.14
CA ILE A 307 -22.83 -10.69 -17.13
C ILE A 307 -24.09 -11.08 -16.34
N ASN A 308 -25.21 -10.39 -16.60
CA ASN A 308 -26.48 -10.58 -15.89
C ASN A 308 -26.41 -10.43 -14.34
N GLY A 309 -25.49 -9.61 -13.81
CA GLY A 309 -25.40 -9.36 -12.36
C GLY A 309 -24.55 -10.35 -11.57
N SER A 310 -23.78 -11.22 -12.24
CA SER A 310 -22.81 -12.13 -11.61
C SER A 310 -21.50 -12.21 -12.38
N ILE A 311 -20.44 -12.64 -11.69
CA ILE A 311 -19.11 -12.92 -12.27
C ILE A 311 -18.96 -14.43 -12.30
N GLU A 312 -18.65 -14.99 -13.46
CA GLU A 312 -18.47 -16.43 -13.64
C GLU A 312 -17.04 -16.72 -14.05
N LEU A 313 -16.37 -17.60 -13.30
CA LEU A 313 -15.00 -18.02 -13.57
C LEU A 313 -14.91 -19.53 -13.37
N PRO A 314 -13.98 -20.23 -14.04
CA PRO A 314 -13.67 -21.60 -13.65
C PRO A 314 -13.21 -21.65 -12.18
N ALA A 315 -13.65 -22.69 -11.47
CA ALA A 315 -13.21 -22.95 -10.11
C ALA A 315 -11.74 -23.40 -10.13
N ASN A 316 -10.92 -22.83 -9.25
CA ASN A 316 -9.53 -23.26 -9.10
C ASN A 316 -9.42 -24.70 -8.56
N SER A 317 -8.22 -25.29 -8.65
CA SER A 317 -7.96 -26.68 -8.26
C SER A 317 -8.34 -27.00 -6.80
N MET A 318 -8.17 -26.05 -5.88
CA MET A 318 -8.58 -26.23 -4.48
C MET A 318 -10.11 -26.29 -4.34
N HIS A 319 -10.85 -25.39 -4.98
CA HIS A 319 -12.31 -25.45 -5.00
C HIS A 319 -12.81 -26.76 -5.62
N GLN A 320 -12.21 -27.21 -6.72
CA GLN A 320 -12.56 -28.49 -7.35
C GLN A 320 -12.37 -29.66 -6.36
N SER A 321 -11.27 -29.66 -5.59
CA SER A 321 -11.03 -30.66 -4.55
C SER A 321 -12.09 -30.64 -3.44
N PHE A 322 -12.42 -29.44 -2.91
CA PHE A 322 -13.47 -29.29 -1.90
C PHE A 322 -14.81 -29.80 -2.40
N ILE A 323 -15.20 -29.44 -3.63
CA ILE A 323 -16.49 -29.82 -4.22
C ILE A 323 -16.55 -31.32 -4.47
N TYR A 324 -15.48 -31.91 -5.02
CA TYR A 324 -15.39 -33.36 -5.22
C TYR A 324 -15.55 -34.13 -3.91
N ASN A 325 -14.89 -33.67 -2.84
CA ASN A 325 -15.02 -34.28 -1.52
C ASN A 325 -16.41 -34.04 -0.92
N HIS A 326 -16.99 -32.85 -1.09
CA HIS A 326 -18.36 -32.52 -0.67
C HIS A 326 -19.40 -33.42 -1.35
N MET A 327 -19.17 -33.81 -2.61
CA MET A 327 -20.05 -34.75 -3.34
C MET A 327 -19.88 -36.21 -2.91
N LYS A 328 -18.66 -36.61 -2.52
CA LYS A 328 -18.34 -38.00 -2.16
C LYS A 328 -18.61 -38.33 -0.70
N ALA A 329 -18.13 -37.47 0.19
CA ALA A 329 -18.31 -37.61 1.61
C ALA A 329 -19.65 -36.97 1.95
N ASN A 330 -20.59 -37.76 2.45
CA ASN A 330 -21.88 -37.24 2.91
C ASN A 330 -21.75 -36.46 4.24
N ASP A 331 -20.55 -35.93 4.52
CA ASP A 331 -19.99 -35.66 5.84
C ASP A 331 -19.56 -34.18 6.00
N ASP A 332 -19.79 -33.64 7.19
CA ASP A 332 -19.78 -32.20 7.52
C ASP A 332 -18.36 -31.62 7.78
N ILE A 333 -17.32 -32.20 7.18
CA ILE A 333 -15.91 -31.91 7.51
C ILE A 333 -15.42 -30.51 7.12
N TYR A 334 -16.20 -29.77 6.31
CA TYR A 334 -15.85 -28.44 5.83
C TYR A 334 -16.69 -27.32 6.45
N ILE A 335 -17.47 -27.60 7.50
CA ILE A 335 -18.18 -26.57 8.25
C ILE A 335 -17.27 -26.04 9.37
N MET A 336 -16.98 -24.74 9.30
CA MET A 336 -16.23 -24.01 10.32
C MET A 336 -17.20 -23.21 11.19
N GLN A 337 -16.97 -23.20 12.51
CA GLN A 337 -17.75 -22.40 13.48
C GLN A 337 -16.79 -21.63 14.38
N TYR A 338 -17.06 -20.33 14.52
CA TYR A 338 -16.31 -19.40 15.35
C TYR A 338 -17.26 -18.76 16.34
N LEU A 339 -16.91 -18.84 17.63
CA LEU A 339 -17.68 -18.25 18.72
C LEU A 339 -16.90 -17.08 19.31
N CYS A 340 -17.48 -15.89 19.26
CA CYS A 340 -16.91 -14.67 19.82
C CYS A 340 -17.80 -14.15 20.95
N GLN A 341 -17.23 -13.94 22.14
CA GLN A 341 -17.94 -13.35 23.26
C GLN A 341 -17.61 -11.86 23.42
N TYR A 342 -18.64 -11.05 23.59
CA TYR A 342 -18.55 -9.61 23.82
C TYR A 342 -19.09 -9.30 25.22
N SER A 343 -18.19 -9.00 26.15
CA SER A 343 -18.54 -8.52 27.51
C SER A 343 -18.84 -7.01 27.50
N ARG A 344 -19.77 -6.60 26.63
CA ARG A 344 -20.29 -5.24 26.54
C ARG A 344 -21.67 -5.23 25.90
N LYS A 345 -22.39 -4.14 26.09
CA LYS A 345 -23.60 -3.87 25.30
C LYS A 345 -23.24 -3.70 23.82
N LEU A 346 -23.98 -4.40 22.95
CA LEU A 346 -23.89 -4.25 21.50
C LEU A 346 -25.19 -3.71 20.92
N ASN A 347 -25.08 -2.97 19.81
CA ASN A 347 -26.21 -2.61 18.98
C ASN A 347 -26.37 -3.64 17.84
N PRO A 348 -27.44 -4.48 17.86
CA PRO A 348 -27.63 -5.51 16.83
C PRO A 348 -27.73 -4.95 15.41
N LEU A 349 -28.26 -3.74 15.23
CA LEU A 349 -28.39 -3.11 13.92
C LEU A 349 -27.02 -2.70 13.36
N TYR A 350 -26.13 -2.18 14.20
CA TYR A 350 -24.77 -1.85 13.79
C TYR A 350 -23.98 -3.11 13.45
N MET A 351 -24.11 -4.17 14.24
CA MET A 351 -23.44 -5.45 13.95
C MET A 351 -23.94 -6.07 12.64
N LYS A 352 -25.25 -6.07 12.40
CA LYS A 352 -25.82 -6.52 11.12
C LYS A 352 -25.29 -5.70 9.95
N THR A 353 -25.19 -4.38 10.11
CA THR A 353 -24.70 -3.46 9.06
C THR A 353 -23.22 -3.67 8.78
N ALA A 354 -22.41 -3.95 9.81
CA ALA A 354 -21.00 -4.30 9.66
C ALA A 354 -20.80 -5.58 8.85
N TRP A 355 -21.57 -6.63 9.14
CA TRP A 355 -21.53 -7.88 8.38
C TRP A 355 -22.02 -7.72 6.94
N LEU A 356 -23.09 -6.94 6.71
CA LEU A 356 -23.54 -6.58 5.36
C LEU A 356 -22.44 -5.86 4.58
N THR A 357 -21.71 -4.96 5.24
CA THR A 357 -20.59 -4.23 4.64
C THR A 357 -19.45 -5.16 4.27
N ALA A 358 -19.10 -6.11 5.15
CA ALA A 358 -18.10 -7.13 4.87
C ALA A 358 -18.49 -8.01 3.68
N GLN A 359 -19.75 -8.46 3.59
CA GLN A 359 -20.24 -9.25 2.46
C GLN A 359 -20.17 -8.49 1.13
N LYS A 360 -20.42 -7.17 1.14
CA LYS A 360 -20.26 -6.32 -0.04
C LYS A 360 -18.79 -6.15 -0.43
N LYS A 361 -17.92 -5.96 0.56
CA LYS A 361 -16.49 -5.75 0.38
C LYS A 361 -15.79 -6.99 -0.19
N PHE A 362 -16.01 -8.16 0.40
CA PHE A 362 -15.25 -9.37 0.05
C PHE A 362 -16.03 -10.29 -0.92
N PRO A 363 -15.55 -10.47 -2.17
CA PRO A 363 -16.24 -11.31 -3.16
C PRO A 363 -16.42 -12.77 -2.74
N SER A 364 -15.49 -13.33 -1.95
CA SER A 364 -15.55 -14.73 -1.52
C SER A 364 -16.81 -15.05 -0.69
N LEU A 365 -17.33 -14.07 0.06
CA LEU A 365 -18.56 -14.20 0.84
C LEU A 365 -19.84 -14.26 0.00
N ARG A 366 -19.73 -14.05 -1.32
CA ARG A 366 -20.84 -14.05 -2.28
C ARG A 366 -20.72 -15.16 -3.33
N LEU A 367 -19.87 -16.14 -3.06
CA LEU A 367 -19.66 -17.30 -3.92
C LEU A 367 -20.82 -18.29 -3.87
N ARG A 368 -21.12 -18.84 -5.03
CA ARG A 368 -21.82 -20.10 -5.25
C ARG A 368 -21.09 -20.88 -6.33
N PHE A 369 -21.32 -22.18 -6.43
CA PHE A 369 -20.61 -23.05 -7.36
C PHE A 369 -21.59 -23.82 -8.23
N LEU A 370 -21.38 -23.79 -9.54
CA LEU A 370 -22.17 -24.57 -10.49
C LEU A 370 -21.30 -25.70 -11.02
N VAL A 371 -21.82 -26.93 -10.95
CA VAL A 371 -21.10 -28.11 -11.42
C VAL A 371 -21.78 -28.60 -12.69
N ASN A 372 -21.06 -28.49 -13.81
CA ASN A 372 -21.46 -29.00 -15.12
C ASN A 372 -20.67 -30.27 -15.43
N ASP A 373 -21.11 -31.04 -16.44
CA ASP A 373 -20.50 -32.34 -16.79
C ASP A 373 -19.00 -32.25 -17.13
N ASN A 374 -18.53 -31.08 -17.61
CA ASN A 374 -17.15 -30.87 -18.07
C ASN A 374 -16.35 -29.84 -17.24
N GLU A 375 -17.00 -29.06 -16.38
CA GLU A 375 -16.34 -27.97 -15.66
C GLU A 375 -17.10 -27.57 -14.39
N ILE A 376 -16.37 -27.02 -13.43
CA ILE A 376 -16.93 -26.42 -12.22
C ILE A 376 -16.72 -24.92 -12.32
N LEU A 377 -17.81 -24.15 -12.21
CA LEU A 377 -17.77 -22.69 -12.22
C LEU A 377 -17.94 -22.16 -10.80
N GLN A 378 -17.13 -21.17 -10.44
CA GLN A 378 -17.37 -20.29 -9.30
C GLN A 378 -18.10 -19.05 -9.79
N ILE A 379 -19.17 -18.69 -9.08
CA ILE A 379 -20.05 -17.59 -9.44
C ILE A 379 -20.11 -16.62 -8.27
N ILE A 380 -19.71 -15.37 -8.49
CA ILE A 380 -19.82 -14.30 -7.49
C ILE A 380 -21.08 -13.49 -7.79
N THR A 381 -22.00 -13.49 -6.84
CA THR A 381 -23.30 -12.84 -6.97
C THR A 381 -23.30 -11.40 -6.46
N HIS A 382 -24.07 -10.50 -7.08
CA HIS A 382 -24.14 -9.09 -6.65
C HIS A 382 -24.90 -8.92 -5.33
N ASP A 383 -26.12 -9.47 -5.25
CA ASP A 383 -27.03 -9.29 -4.12
C ASP A 383 -27.36 -10.61 -3.43
N GLN A 384 -26.87 -10.74 -2.20
CA GLN A 384 -27.23 -11.80 -1.28
C GLN A 384 -27.78 -11.14 -0.03
N SER A 385 -28.99 -11.51 0.38
CA SER A 385 -29.48 -11.15 1.70
C SER A 385 -28.63 -11.85 2.76
N LEU A 386 -28.14 -11.07 3.73
CA LEU A 386 -27.35 -11.60 4.85
C LEU A 386 -28.16 -12.62 5.65
N ASP A 387 -27.62 -13.83 5.81
CA ASP A 387 -28.22 -14.86 6.68
C ASP A 387 -27.89 -14.53 8.14
N TRP A 388 -28.74 -13.68 8.72
CA TRP A 388 -28.55 -13.04 10.01
C TRP A 388 -29.68 -13.44 10.96
N HIS A 389 -29.28 -13.92 12.13
CA HIS A 389 -30.18 -14.27 13.22
C HIS A 389 -29.83 -13.47 14.47
N PHE A 390 -30.84 -12.86 15.08
CA PHE A 390 -30.73 -12.27 16.40
C PHE A 390 -31.58 -13.09 17.37
N LEU A 391 -30.96 -13.60 18.43
CA LEU A 391 -31.61 -14.41 19.45
C LEU A 391 -31.46 -13.70 20.79
N ASP A 392 -32.56 -13.47 21.49
CA ASP A 392 -32.52 -13.00 22.87
C ASP A 392 -32.84 -14.18 23.79
N ILE A 393 -31.82 -14.64 24.51
CA ILE A 393 -31.93 -15.73 25.49
C ILE A 393 -31.73 -15.21 26.91
N SER A 394 -31.88 -13.89 27.12
CA SER A 394 -31.62 -13.28 28.43
C SER A 394 -32.56 -13.77 29.53
N ASP A 395 -33.74 -14.28 29.16
CA ASP A 395 -34.71 -14.87 30.06
C ASP A 395 -34.62 -16.42 30.16
N GLU A 396 -33.70 -17.06 29.43
CA GLU A 396 -33.54 -18.53 29.44
C GLU A 396 -32.83 -19.01 30.72
N LEU A 397 -33.37 -20.07 31.33
CA LEU A 397 -32.86 -20.63 32.59
C LEU A 397 -31.51 -21.36 32.44
N ASP A 398 -31.25 -21.97 31.28
CA ASP A 398 -30.02 -22.71 30.98
C ASP A 398 -29.38 -22.21 29.68
N GLN A 399 -28.84 -20.98 29.73
CA GLN A 399 -28.19 -20.33 28.61
C GLN A 399 -27.00 -21.12 28.02
N PRO A 400 -26.10 -21.74 28.83
CA PRO A 400 -25.04 -22.57 28.28
C PRO A 400 -25.58 -23.73 27.44
N LYS A 401 -26.67 -24.37 27.88
CA LYS A 401 -27.29 -25.44 27.10
C LYS A 401 -27.92 -24.92 25.82
N ALA A 402 -28.58 -23.77 25.86
CA ALA A 402 -29.15 -23.13 24.68
C ALA A 402 -28.09 -22.85 23.60
N GLU A 403 -26.91 -22.40 24.01
CA GLU A 403 -25.78 -22.13 23.11
C GLU A 403 -25.18 -23.41 22.51
N GLU A 404 -24.98 -24.46 23.32
CA GLU A 404 -24.51 -25.76 22.85
C GLU A 404 -25.49 -26.35 21.83
N VAL A 405 -26.80 -26.28 22.11
CA VAL A 405 -27.85 -26.72 21.19
C VAL A 405 -27.84 -25.89 19.91
N LEU A 406 -27.66 -24.57 19.99
CA LEU A 406 -27.54 -23.71 18.82
C LEU A 406 -26.35 -24.13 17.93
N GLN A 407 -25.16 -24.30 18.52
CA GLN A 407 -23.96 -24.70 17.78
C GLN A 407 -24.15 -26.06 17.10
N ALA A 408 -24.68 -27.06 17.82
CA ALA A 408 -24.93 -28.39 17.29
C ALA A 408 -26.00 -28.38 16.18
N THR A 409 -27.10 -27.64 16.39
CA THR A 409 -28.19 -27.52 15.42
C THR A 409 -27.72 -26.83 14.15
N ASP A 410 -26.93 -25.77 14.28
CA ASP A 410 -26.38 -25.06 13.12
C ASP A 410 -25.35 -25.90 12.36
N ARG A 411 -24.50 -26.66 13.06
CA ARG A 411 -23.52 -27.56 12.45
C ARG A 411 -24.18 -28.65 11.60
N ALA A 412 -25.34 -29.15 12.04
CA ALA A 412 -26.11 -30.13 11.30
C ALA A 412 -26.81 -29.55 10.04
N LYS A 413 -26.86 -28.22 9.88
CA LYS A 413 -27.42 -27.58 8.67
C LYS A 413 -26.36 -27.53 7.57
N LYS A 414 -26.59 -28.33 6.52
CA LYS A 414 -25.74 -28.37 5.34
C LYS A 414 -25.81 -27.06 4.53
N TYR A 415 -24.69 -26.70 3.91
CA TYR A 415 -24.64 -25.65 2.89
C TYR A 415 -24.84 -26.28 1.51
N ILE A 416 -25.69 -25.67 0.69
CA ILE A 416 -25.90 -26.07 -0.71
C ILE A 416 -25.03 -25.15 -1.57
N LEU A 417 -23.99 -25.71 -2.20
CA LEU A 417 -22.96 -24.93 -2.89
C LEU A 417 -23.53 -24.15 -4.08
N GLU A 418 -24.53 -24.70 -4.76
CA GLU A 418 -25.20 -24.15 -5.93
C GLU A 418 -26.07 -22.92 -5.61
N GLU A 419 -26.64 -22.88 -4.40
CA GLU A 419 -27.50 -21.79 -3.91
C GLU A 419 -26.69 -20.60 -3.35
N GLY A 420 -25.44 -20.86 -2.93
CA GLY A 420 -24.61 -19.88 -2.25
C GLY A 420 -24.95 -19.77 -0.77
N ARG A 421 -24.89 -18.56 -0.20
CA ARG A 421 -25.16 -18.30 1.24
C ARG A 421 -24.32 -19.21 2.15
N LEU A 422 -23.03 -19.28 1.83
CA LEU A 422 -22.09 -20.22 2.43
C LEU A 422 -21.60 -19.81 3.83
N PHE A 423 -22.31 -18.90 4.48
CA PHE A 423 -22.10 -18.54 5.88
C PHE A 423 -23.40 -18.10 6.55
N ARG A 424 -23.43 -18.20 7.89
CA ARG A 424 -24.54 -17.84 8.77
C ARG A 424 -24.01 -17.12 10.00
N ILE A 425 -24.77 -16.15 10.50
CA ILE A 425 -24.40 -15.36 11.67
C ILE A 425 -25.54 -15.38 12.68
N TYR A 426 -25.23 -15.73 13.92
CA TYR A 426 -26.14 -15.63 15.05
C TYR A 426 -25.55 -14.68 16.08
N LEU A 427 -26.24 -13.56 16.33
CA LEU A 427 -25.96 -12.70 17.47
C LEU A 427 -26.93 -13.06 18.60
N VAL A 428 -26.38 -13.54 19.71
CA VAL A 428 -27.12 -14.05 20.85
C VAL A 428 -26.94 -13.09 22.03
N LYS A 429 -28.03 -12.48 22.48
CA LYS A 429 -28.05 -11.68 23.71
C LYS A 429 -28.23 -12.60 24.91
N ARG A 430 -27.23 -12.67 25.80
CA ARG A 430 -27.31 -13.40 27.07
C ARG A 430 -27.82 -12.54 28.22
N ARG A 431 -27.47 -11.25 28.20
CA ARG A 431 -27.96 -10.19 29.09
C ARG A 431 -27.58 -8.84 28.48
N GLU A 432 -27.94 -7.75 29.14
CA GLU A 432 -27.78 -6.38 28.61
C GLU A 432 -26.34 -6.02 28.18
N ASP A 433 -25.34 -6.59 28.83
CA ASP A 433 -23.91 -6.32 28.63
C ASP A 433 -23.09 -7.57 28.23
N LEU A 434 -23.76 -8.63 27.76
CA LEU A 434 -23.09 -9.86 27.35
C LEU A 434 -23.77 -10.47 26.12
N PHE A 435 -23.02 -10.55 25.05
CA PHE A 435 -23.46 -11.10 23.77
C PHE A 435 -22.46 -12.14 23.27
N ASP A 436 -22.96 -13.21 22.65
CA ASP A 436 -22.16 -14.15 21.89
C ASP A 436 -22.48 -14.00 20.40
N LEU A 437 -21.47 -14.11 19.54
CA LEU A 437 -21.62 -14.16 18.10
C LEU A 437 -21.09 -15.50 17.60
N LEU A 438 -22.00 -16.32 17.07
CA LEU A 438 -21.65 -17.53 16.35
C LEU A 438 -21.60 -17.21 14.85
N PHE A 439 -20.41 -17.32 14.27
CA PHE A 439 -20.19 -17.24 12.84
C PHE A 439 -19.89 -18.63 12.31
N SER A 440 -20.73 -19.11 11.41
CA SER A 440 -20.58 -20.42 10.77
C SER A 440 -20.36 -20.23 9.28
N CYS A 441 -19.48 -21.00 8.66
CA CYS A 441 -19.27 -20.93 7.21
C CYS A 441 -18.77 -22.25 6.62
N HIS A 442 -18.90 -22.38 5.30
CA HIS A 442 -18.23 -23.43 4.55
C HIS A 442 -16.76 -23.05 4.30
N HIS A 443 -15.81 -23.96 4.52
CA HIS A 443 -14.37 -23.71 4.37
C HIS A 443 -13.99 -23.30 2.93
N ILE A 444 -14.82 -23.62 1.94
CA ILE A 444 -14.54 -23.26 0.53
C ILE A 444 -14.47 -21.74 0.28
N ILE A 445 -15.04 -20.89 1.14
CA ILE A 445 -15.04 -19.43 0.96
C ILE A 445 -14.02 -18.70 1.84
N MET A 446 -13.34 -19.41 2.74
CA MET A 446 -12.50 -18.79 3.77
C MET A 446 -11.43 -19.75 4.31
N ASP A 447 -10.29 -19.20 4.69
CA ASP A 447 -9.18 -19.88 5.35
C ASP A 447 -8.83 -19.23 6.71
N GLY A 448 -7.78 -19.73 7.38
CA GLY A 448 -7.35 -19.20 8.67
C GLY A 448 -6.86 -17.74 8.64
N TRP A 449 -6.32 -17.27 7.52
CA TRP A 449 -5.76 -15.92 7.39
C TRP A 449 -6.89 -14.90 7.13
N SER A 450 -7.75 -15.22 6.18
CA SER A 450 -8.93 -14.43 5.84
C SER A 450 -9.92 -14.31 7.00
N THR A 451 -9.95 -15.27 7.93
CA THR A 451 -10.74 -15.17 9.16
C THR A 451 -10.42 -13.89 9.94
N THR A 452 -9.14 -13.61 10.19
CA THR A 452 -8.72 -12.42 10.96
C THR A 452 -9.07 -11.14 10.21
N ILE A 453 -8.81 -11.10 8.90
CA ILE A 453 -9.12 -9.95 8.03
C ILE A 453 -10.61 -9.63 8.05
N LEU A 454 -11.46 -10.66 7.99
CA LEU A 454 -12.91 -10.51 8.02
C LEU A 454 -13.39 -9.94 9.35
N PHE A 455 -12.98 -10.54 10.47
CA PHE A 455 -13.40 -10.09 11.80
C PHE A 455 -12.89 -8.68 12.11
N ASP A 456 -11.63 -8.37 11.78
CA ASP A 456 -11.06 -7.02 11.95
C ASP A 456 -11.89 -5.98 11.19
N HIS A 457 -12.29 -6.28 9.95
CA HIS A 457 -13.11 -5.38 9.16
C HIS A 457 -14.52 -5.20 9.74
N VAL A 458 -15.16 -6.28 10.19
CA VAL A 458 -16.48 -6.20 10.84
C VAL A 458 -16.41 -5.35 12.10
N HIS A 459 -15.38 -5.53 12.93
CA HIS A 459 -15.19 -4.73 14.15
C HIS A 459 -14.89 -3.27 13.83
N GLU A 460 -14.05 -3.00 12.83
CA GLU A 460 -13.76 -1.64 12.35
C GLU A 460 -15.06 -0.91 11.96
N ILE A 461 -15.90 -1.54 11.13
CA ILE A 461 -17.16 -0.94 10.69
C ILE A 461 -18.14 -0.77 11.85
N TYR A 462 -18.22 -1.74 12.76
CA TYR A 462 -19.06 -1.62 13.95
C TYR A 462 -18.67 -0.39 14.80
N LEU A 463 -17.38 -0.19 15.05
CA LEU A 463 -16.87 0.95 15.83
C LEU A 463 -17.13 2.29 15.11
N LYS A 464 -16.95 2.34 13.79
CA LYS A 464 -17.28 3.52 12.99
C LYS A 464 -18.76 3.91 13.11
N LEU A 465 -19.66 2.94 13.04
CA LEU A 465 -21.09 3.17 13.23
C LEU A 465 -21.42 3.69 14.62
N GLU A 466 -20.78 3.13 15.66
CA GLU A 466 -20.95 3.57 17.04
C GLU A 466 -20.50 5.03 17.25
N ASN A 467 -19.47 5.46 16.52
CA ASN A 467 -18.94 6.82 16.54
C ASN A 467 -19.64 7.80 15.58
N ASN A 468 -20.66 7.37 14.83
CA ASN A 468 -21.31 8.14 13.75
C ASN A 468 -20.35 8.58 12.63
N GLU A 469 -19.31 7.79 12.35
CA GLU A 469 -18.38 8.02 11.26
C GLU A 469 -18.96 7.54 9.92
N SER A 470 -18.61 8.21 8.82
CA SER A 470 -19.02 7.81 7.48
C SER A 470 -18.35 6.51 7.05
N ILE A 471 -19.11 5.56 6.50
CA ILE A 471 -18.59 4.32 5.93
C ILE A 471 -18.39 4.50 4.43
N SER A 472 -17.18 4.22 3.94
CA SER A 472 -16.90 4.01 2.52
C SER A 472 -16.66 2.52 2.26
N ILE A 473 -17.37 1.96 1.28
CA ILE A 473 -17.25 0.56 0.87
C ILE A 473 -16.46 0.51 -0.43
N LEU A 474 -15.17 0.20 -0.34
CA LEU A 474 -14.36 -0.13 -1.50
C LEU A 474 -14.38 -1.66 -1.68
N PRO A 475 -14.86 -2.18 -2.83
CA PRO A 475 -14.80 -3.60 -3.13
C PRO A 475 -13.36 -4.11 -3.07
N ASP A 476 -13.15 -5.26 -2.44
CA ASP A 476 -11.89 -5.97 -2.54
C ASP A 476 -11.82 -6.68 -3.89
N ASN A 477 -10.81 -6.35 -4.68
CA ASN A 477 -10.58 -6.95 -5.99
C ASN A 477 -9.46 -8.01 -5.95
N ALA A 478 -8.81 -8.22 -4.81
CA ALA A 478 -7.68 -9.15 -4.70
C ALA A 478 -8.12 -10.57 -5.05
N TYR A 479 -9.23 -11.04 -4.49
CA TYR A 479 -9.78 -12.37 -4.80
C TYR A 479 -10.01 -12.55 -6.30
N LEU A 480 -10.69 -11.61 -6.95
CA LEU A 480 -11.00 -11.66 -8.37
C LEU A 480 -9.73 -11.67 -9.22
N LYS A 481 -8.80 -10.74 -8.98
CA LYS A 481 -7.53 -10.67 -9.69
C LYS A 481 -6.74 -11.98 -9.56
N THR A 482 -6.72 -12.59 -8.38
CA THR A 482 -6.09 -13.90 -8.18
C THR A 482 -6.78 -15.00 -8.99
N GLN A 483 -8.12 -15.05 -9.02
CA GLN A 483 -8.81 -16.05 -9.84
C GLN A 483 -8.56 -15.84 -11.33
N TYR A 484 -8.50 -14.60 -11.82
CA TYR A 484 -8.13 -14.32 -13.20
C TYR A 484 -6.70 -14.76 -13.51
N TYR A 485 -5.74 -14.45 -12.63
CA TYR A 485 -4.36 -14.90 -12.76
C TYR A 485 -4.25 -16.43 -12.81
N LEU A 486 -4.92 -17.14 -11.90
CA LEU A 486 -4.94 -18.61 -11.87
C LEU A 486 -5.59 -19.20 -13.13
N ASN A 487 -6.63 -18.57 -13.68
CA ASN A 487 -7.26 -19.02 -14.92
C ASN A 487 -6.43 -18.69 -16.17
N GLN A 488 -5.54 -17.71 -16.09
CA GLN A 488 -4.62 -17.34 -17.17
C GLN A 488 -3.25 -18.03 -17.07
N SER A 489 -3.08 -18.97 -16.13
CA SER A 489 -1.81 -19.58 -15.71
C SER A 489 -0.79 -19.74 -16.85
N CYS A 490 0.42 -19.23 -16.57
CA CYS A 490 1.54 -19.12 -17.49
C CYS A 490 2.10 -20.52 -17.85
N PRO A 491 2.40 -20.81 -19.13
CA PRO A 491 3.06 -22.05 -19.55
C PRO A 491 4.37 -22.38 -18.80
N GLU A 492 5.03 -21.37 -18.22
CA GLU A 492 6.29 -21.50 -17.49
C GLU A 492 6.11 -22.15 -16.10
N ASP A 493 5.00 -21.87 -15.40
CA ASP A 493 4.71 -22.45 -14.08
C ASP A 493 4.43 -23.96 -14.21
N LEU A 494 3.67 -24.34 -15.25
CA LEU A 494 3.39 -25.75 -15.56
C LEU A 494 4.68 -26.51 -15.89
N ARG A 495 5.57 -25.91 -16.71
CA ARG A 495 6.86 -26.53 -17.04
C ARG A 495 7.73 -26.75 -15.80
N PHE A 496 7.77 -25.79 -14.89
CA PHE A 496 8.51 -25.94 -13.62
C PHE A 496 7.99 -27.13 -12.82
N TRP A 497 6.67 -27.23 -12.62
CA TRP A 497 6.09 -28.33 -11.84
C TRP A 497 6.22 -29.68 -12.53
N ASP A 498 6.07 -29.76 -13.85
CA ASP A 498 6.34 -30.98 -14.63
C ASP A 498 7.78 -31.49 -14.43
N GLU A 499 8.76 -30.57 -14.43
CA GLU A 499 10.15 -30.91 -14.16
C GLU A 499 10.36 -31.41 -12.71
N GLN A 500 9.65 -30.85 -11.73
CA GLN A 500 9.70 -31.31 -10.33
C GLN A 500 9.02 -32.68 -10.16
N PHE A 501 7.87 -32.93 -10.78
CA PHE A 501 7.16 -34.20 -10.68
C PHE A 501 7.98 -35.37 -11.24
N VAL A 502 8.70 -35.15 -12.35
CA VAL A 502 9.63 -36.16 -12.90
C VAL A 502 10.77 -36.51 -11.92
N GLN A 503 11.13 -35.62 -11.01
CA GLN A 503 12.13 -35.90 -9.97
C GLN A 503 11.55 -36.67 -8.77
N ILE A 504 10.26 -36.51 -8.49
CA ILE A 504 9.56 -37.23 -7.42
C ILE A 504 9.33 -38.69 -7.81
N ASP A 505 8.93 -38.97 -9.05
CA ASP A 505 8.72 -40.36 -9.54
C ASP A 505 10.02 -41.18 -9.67
N LYS A 506 11.18 -40.53 -9.53
CA LYS A 506 12.51 -41.17 -9.51
C LYS A 506 13.03 -41.48 -8.10
N ARG A 507 12.28 -41.16 -7.06
CA ARG A 507 12.56 -41.52 -5.66
C ARG A 507 11.57 -42.59 -5.20
#